data_AF-A0A959C7H0-F1
#
_entry.id   AF-A0A959C7H0-F1
#
_cell.length_a   1.000
_cell.length_b   1.000
_cell.length_c   1.000
_cell.angle_alpha   90.00
_cell.angle_beta   90.00
_cell.angle_gamma   90.00
#
_symmetry.space_group_name_H-M   'P 1'
#
loop_
_entity.id
_entity.type
_entity.pdbx_description
1 polymer ?
#
loop_
_entity_poly.entity_id
_entity_poly.type
_entity_poly.pdbx_seq_one_letter_code
_entity_poly.pdbx_strand_id
1 'polypeptide(L)' 'VRNHFEQYADGALMPFLKTGQLKVLETSFGETTARSGISDDLNDERNSIYHPDAARERRVEIVEIRER' A
#
# COMPACT_ATOMS: atom_id res chain seq x y z
N VAL A 1 -1.04 -4.95 4.05
CA VAL A 1 -2.50 -4.65 4.09
C VAL A 1 -3.32 -5.91 4.20
N ARG A 2 -3.16 -6.91 3.32
CA ARG A 2 -3.93 -8.17 3.40
C ARG A 2 -3.81 -8.89 4.75
N ASN A 3 -2.59 -8.97 5.28
CA ASN A 3 -2.29 -9.46 6.63
C ASN A 3 -2.99 -8.68 7.75
N HIS A 4 -3.20 -7.37 7.57
CA HIS A 4 -3.86 -6.55 8.59
C HIS A 4 -5.33 -6.92 8.73
N PHE A 5 -6.01 -7.26 7.63
CA PHE A 5 -7.41 -7.72 7.69
C PHE A 5 -7.57 -9.07 8.39
N GLU A 6 -6.53 -9.91 8.40
CA GLU A 6 -6.54 -11.19 9.11
C GLU A 6 -6.44 -10.99 10.64
N GLN A 7 -5.79 -9.91 11.07
CA GLN A 7 -5.55 -9.62 12.49
C GLN A 7 -6.53 -8.62 13.08
N TYR A 8 -7.09 -7.71 12.26
CA TYR A 8 -8.00 -6.68 12.72
C TYR A 8 -9.20 -7.29 13.44
N ALA A 9 -9.45 -6.82 14.67
CA ALA A 9 -10.55 -7.26 15.52
C ALA A 9 -10.69 -8.80 15.55
N ASP A 10 -9.57 -9.48 15.80
CA ASP A 10 -9.48 -10.95 15.85
C ASP A 10 -10.03 -11.64 14.58
N GLY A 11 -9.83 -11.01 13.41
CA GLY A 11 -10.24 -11.53 12.13
C GLY A 11 -11.72 -11.31 11.80
N ALA A 12 -12.37 -10.30 12.41
CA ALA A 12 -13.80 -9.99 12.19
C ALA A 12 -14.20 -9.82 10.71
N LEU A 13 -13.25 -9.43 9.85
CA LEU A 13 -13.49 -9.20 8.42
C LEU A 13 -13.34 -10.47 7.56
N MET A 14 -12.76 -11.54 8.11
CA MET A 14 -12.48 -12.78 7.38
C MET A 14 -13.73 -13.46 6.79
N PRO A 15 -14.89 -13.52 7.46
CA PRO A 15 -16.09 -14.10 6.86
C PRO A 15 -16.51 -13.39 5.57
N PHE A 16 -16.42 -12.06 5.52
CA PHE A 16 -16.80 -11.26 4.36
C PHE A 16 -15.80 -11.40 3.21
N LEU A 17 -14.51 -11.49 3.53
CA LEU A 17 -13.46 -11.76 2.55
C LEU A 17 -13.61 -13.16 1.93
N LYS A 18 -13.88 -14.19 2.74
CA LYS A 18 -14.04 -15.58 2.29
C LYS A 18 -15.30 -15.80 1.44
N THR A 19 -16.39 -15.13 1.80
CA THR A 19 -17.67 -15.20 1.06
C THR A 19 -17.68 -14.29 -0.18
N GLY A 20 -16.68 -13.42 -0.35
CA GLY A 20 -16.61 -12.47 -1.45
C GLY A 20 -17.56 -11.27 -1.34
N GLN A 21 -18.18 -11.08 -0.17
CA GLN A 21 -18.99 -9.91 0.15
C GLN A 21 -18.13 -8.65 0.32
N LEU A 22 -16.91 -8.82 0.83
CA LEU A 22 -15.86 -7.81 0.80
C LEU A 22 -14.78 -8.27 -0.18
N LYS A 23 -14.41 -7.40 -1.13
CA LYS A 23 -13.35 -7.67 -2.09
C LYS A 23 -12.24 -6.64 -1.93
N VAL A 24 -11.01 -7.11 -1.85
CA VAL A 24 -9.81 -6.26 -1.88
C VAL A 24 -9.23 -6.35 -3.28
N LEU A 25 -9.12 -5.21 -3.93
CA LEU A 25 -8.47 -5.06 -5.23
C LEU A 25 -7.16 -4.32 -5.04
N GLU A 26 -6.14 -4.69 -5.80
CA GLU A 26 -4.83 -4.05 -5.78
C GLU A 26 -4.67 -3.20 -7.04
N THR A 27 -4.09 -2.02 -6.88
CA THR A 27 -3.73 -1.12 -7.99
C THR A 27 -2.33 -0.58 -7.73
N SER A 28 -1.47 -0.69 -8.74
CA SER A 28 -0.09 -0.24 -8.67
C SER A 28 0.02 1.19 -9.18
N PHE A 29 0.51 2.10 -8.34
CA PHE A 29 0.76 3.49 -8.71
C PHE A 29 2.22 3.76 -9.11
N GLY A 30 3.15 2.86 -8.82
CA GLY A 30 4.57 3.09 -9.07
C GLY A 30 5.05 4.37 -8.40
N GLU A 31 5.78 5.20 -9.13
CA GLU A 31 6.26 6.51 -8.67
C GLU A 31 5.26 7.66 -8.87
N THR A 32 4.12 7.42 -9.53
CA THR A 32 3.17 8.50 -9.90
C THR A 32 2.57 9.24 -8.70
N THR A 33 2.61 8.62 -7.53
CA THR A 33 2.13 9.18 -6.26
C THR A 33 3.27 9.45 -5.26
N ALA A 34 4.52 9.36 -5.72
CA ALA A 34 5.67 9.71 -4.92
C ALA A 34 5.67 11.20 -4.60
N ARG A 35 6.11 11.56 -3.38
CA ARG A 35 6.25 12.98 -3.01
C ARG A 35 7.29 13.67 -3.89
N SER A 36 7.06 14.95 -4.16
CA SER A 36 8.04 15.77 -4.85
C SER A 36 9.34 15.87 -4.06
N GLY A 37 10.47 15.77 -4.75
CA GLY A 37 11.80 15.89 -4.16
C GLY A 37 12.42 14.58 -3.66
N ILE A 38 11.75 13.44 -3.87
CA ILE A 38 12.39 12.13 -3.72
C ILE A 38 13.21 11.83 -4.96
N SER A 39 14.47 11.43 -4.77
CA SER A 39 15.36 11.06 -5.87
C SER A 39 14.88 9.75 -6.51
N ASP A 40 14.77 9.74 -7.83
CA ASP A 40 14.52 8.58 -8.68
C ASP A 40 15.79 8.10 -9.42
N ASP A 41 16.94 8.77 -9.20
CA ASP A 41 18.21 8.42 -9.83
C ASP A 41 18.78 7.13 -9.23
N LEU A 42 19.00 6.15 -10.11
CA LEU A 42 19.59 4.85 -9.78
C LEU A 42 21.04 4.97 -9.30
N ASN A 43 21.76 6.04 -9.66
CA ASN A 43 23.14 6.27 -9.23
C ASN A 43 23.23 6.97 -7.87
N ASP A 44 22.13 7.54 -7.38
CA ASP A 44 22.03 8.18 -6.08
C ASP A 44 21.31 7.28 -5.07
N GLU A 45 21.80 6.05 -4.91
CA GLU A 45 21.16 5.03 -4.06
C GLU A 45 20.93 5.53 -2.62
N ARG A 46 21.81 6.41 -2.12
CA ARG A 46 21.68 7.00 -0.78
C ARG A 46 20.34 7.73 -0.64
N ASN A 47 19.94 8.50 -1.65
CA ASN A 47 18.70 9.28 -1.60
C ASN A 47 17.51 8.57 -2.25
N SER A 48 17.73 7.72 -3.26
CA SER A 48 16.66 7.02 -3.99
C SER A 48 16.23 5.68 -3.36
N ILE A 49 17.11 5.03 -2.58
CA ILE A 49 16.82 3.72 -1.97
C ILE A 49 16.81 3.81 -0.45
N TYR A 50 17.90 4.29 0.13
CA TYR A 50 18.18 4.13 1.56
C TYR A 50 17.71 5.30 2.43
N HIS A 51 17.30 6.42 1.83
CA HIS A 51 16.79 7.57 2.59
C HIS A 51 15.46 7.24 3.28
N PRO A 52 15.22 7.73 4.51
CA PRO A 52 13.94 7.54 5.20
C PRO A 52 12.74 8.01 4.38
N ASP A 53 12.88 9.07 3.59
CA ASP A 53 11.79 9.55 2.74
C ASP A 53 11.52 8.62 1.55
N ALA A 54 12.56 8.08 0.90
CA ALA A 54 12.39 7.04 -0.13
C ALA A 54 11.77 5.76 0.46
N ALA A 55 12.13 5.40 1.69
CA ALA A 55 11.51 4.26 2.38
C ALA A 55 10.02 4.48 2.64
N ARG A 56 9.58 5.71 2.93
CA ARG A 56 8.15 6.05 3.12
C ARG A 56 7.32 5.96 1.85
N GLU A 57 7.94 6.08 0.67
CA GLU A 57 7.24 5.85 -0.60
C GLU A 57 6.88 4.37 -0.81
N ARG A 58 7.59 3.44 -0.16
CA ARG A 58 7.27 2.01 -0.16
C ARG A 58 6.14 1.70 0.84
N ARG A 59 4.92 2.06 0.47
CA ARG A 59 3.72 1.87 1.30
C ARG A 59 2.58 1.24 0.51
N VAL A 60 1.60 0.72 1.25
CA VAL A 60 0.32 0.28 0.70
C VAL A 60 -0.78 1.02 1.46
N GLU A 61 -1.69 1.63 0.72
CA GLU A 61 -2.75 2.49 1.25
C GLU A 61 -4.11 2.04 0.71
N ILE A 62 -5.17 2.30 1.47
CA ILE A 62 -6.54 2.17 0.97
C ILE A 62 -6.87 3.48 0.26
N VAL A 63 -6.87 3.45 -1.07
CA VAL A 63 -7.07 4.64 -1.91
C VAL A 63 -8.55 4.90 -2.23
N GLU A 64 -9.40 3.88 -2.13
CA GLU A 64 -10.83 4.00 -2.41
C GLU A 64 -11.65 2.94 -1.68
N ILE A 65 -12.92 3.25 -1.45
CA ILE A 65 -13.96 2.31 -1.01
C ILE A 65 -15.12 2.48 -1.98
N ARG A 66 -15.61 1.37 -2.53
CA ARG A 66 -16.71 1.35 -3.48
C ARG A 66 -17.86 0.53 -2.93
N GLU A 67 -19.06 1.09 -2.94
CA GLU A 67 -20.31 0.34 -2.77
C GLU A 67 -20.75 -0.22 -4.13
N ARG A 68 -21.57 -1.27 -4.10
CA ARG A 68 -22.13 -1.85 -5.32
C ARG A 68 -23.11 -0.92 -6.01
#